data_AF-A0A090MJR3-F1
#
_entry.id   AF-A0A090MJR3-F1
#
_cell.length_a   1.000
_cell.length_b   1.000
_cell.length_c   1.000
_cell.angle_alpha   90.00
_cell.angle_beta   90.00
_cell.angle_gamma   90.00
#
_symmetry.space_group_name_H-M   'P 1'
#
loop_
_entity.id
_entity.type
_entity.pdbx_description
1 polymer ?
#
loop_
_entity_poly.entity_id
_entity_poly.type
_entity_poly.pdbx_seq_one_letter_code
_entity_poly.pdbx_strand_id
1 'polypeptide(L)'
;MFMSDSPAPASSASALPLEDAILATLARAERKTLGAPEIAHAIAEGRDWHGLLAPIRRAAVALAQSGRLVIYRHGKPVDPNDFRGVYRLGLPRQD
;
A
#
# COMPACT_ATOMS: atom_id res chain seq x y z
N MET A 1 17.66 -17.88 20.37
CA MET A 1 16.18 -17.78 20.27
C MET A 1 15.89 -17.13 18.92
N PHE A 2 15.25 -17.87 18.02
CA PHE A 2 15.18 -17.61 16.58
C PHE A 2 14.34 -16.37 16.24
N MET A 3 14.80 -15.56 15.28
CA MET A 3 13.96 -14.87 14.31
C MET A 3 14.74 -14.69 12.99
N SER A 4 15.11 -15.83 12.41
CA SER A 4 15.23 -15.91 10.96
C SER A 4 13.83 -15.70 10.37
N ASP A 5 13.65 -14.67 9.58
CA ASP A 5 13.49 -14.87 8.15
C ASP A 5 13.62 -13.54 7.42
N SER A 6 14.60 -13.48 6.52
CA SER A 6 14.73 -12.49 5.48
C SER A 6 14.84 -13.30 4.20
N PRO A 7 13.97 -13.03 3.21
CA PRO A 7 14.52 -12.89 1.88
C PRO A 7 13.82 -11.77 1.10
N ALA A 8 14.59 -10.78 0.64
CA ALA A 8 14.88 -10.60 -0.79
C ALA A 8 15.44 -9.19 -1.07
N PRO A 9 16.58 -9.07 -1.77
CA PRO A 9 17.05 -7.81 -2.32
C PRO A 9 16.27 -7.54 -3.64
N ALA A 10 15.31 -6.61 -3.61
CA ALA A 10 14.80 -6.03 -4.85
C ALA A 10 15.77 -4.94 -5.34
N SER A 11 16.91 -5.35 -5.90
CA SER A 11 17.77 -4.45 -6.67
C SER A 11 17.14 -4.14 -8.03
N SER A 12 16.77 -2.87 -8.23
CA SER A 12 17.02 -2.08 -9.44
C SER A 12 16.66 -0.62 -9.14
N ALA A 13 17.67 0.23 -8.90
CA ALA A 13 17.56 1.70 -8.87
C ALA A 13 16.87 2.18 -10.16
N SER A 14 15.87 3.07 -10.19
CA SER A 14 15.87 4.44 -9.66
C SER A 14 14.46 4.97 -9.37
N ALA A 15 13.57 4.11 -8.88
CA ALA A 15 12.26 4.50 -8.35
C ALA A 15 12.11 3.89 -6.97
N LEU A 16 11.57 4.65 -6.01
CA LEU A 16 11.29 4.13 -4.67
C LEU A 16 10.52 2.79 -4.76
N PRO A 17 10.74 1.83 -3.83
CA PRO A 17 9.92 0.64 -3.75
C PRO A 17 8.44 1.01 -3.83
N LEU A 18 7.62 0.22 -4.54
CA LEU A 18 6.20 0.52 -4.71
C LEU A 18 5.51 0.78 -3.36
N GLU A 19 5.92 0.07 -2.33
CA GLU A 19 5.51 0.22 -0.94
C GLU A 19 5.80 1.64 -0.40
N ASP A 20 7.01 2.14 -0.58
CA ASP A 20 7.38 3.49 -0.15
C ASP A 20 6.70 4.56 -1.01
N ALA A 21 6.48 4.30 -2.30
CA ALA A 21 5.68 5.19 -3.15
C ALA A 21 4.22 5.26 -2.68
N ILE A 22 3.62 4.13 -2.26
CA ILE A 22 2.29 4.09 -1.65
C ILE A 22 2.28 4.91 -0.35
N LEU A 23 3.25 4.70 0.54
CA LEU A 23 3.33 5.41 1.82
C LEU A 23 3.57 6.91 1.63
N ALA A 24 4.46 7.31 0.72
CA ALA A 24 4.70 8.70 0.35
C ALA A 24 3.44 9.34 -0.23
N THR A 25 2.71 8.61 -1.08
CA THR A 25 1.42 9.06 -1.64
C THR A 25 0.37 9.25 -0.56
N LEU A 26 0.29 8.36 0.42
CA LEU A 26 -0.62 8.50 1.56
C LEU A 26 -0.20 9.65 2.50
N ALA A 27 1.11 9.86 2.69
CA ALA A 27 1.64 10.93 3.54
C ALA A 27 1.41 12.33 2.95
N ARG A 28 1.48 12.48 1.62
CA ARG A 28 1.14 13.74 0.93
C ARG A 28 -0.35 13.95 0.73
N ALA A 29 -1.18 12.92 0.96
CA ALA A 29 -2.61 13.03 0.75
C ALA A 29 -3.24 13.89 1.84
N GLU A 30 -4.01 14.89 1.45
CA GLU A 30 -4.84 15.68 2.39
C GLU A 30 -5.93 14.82 3.05
N ARG A 31 -6.26 13.68 2.41
CA ARG A 31 -7.27 12.74 2.88
C ARG A 31 -6.63 11.71 3.82
N LYS A 32 -7.33 11.36 4.89
CA LYS A 32 -6.90 10.30 5.85
C LYS A 32 -6.68 8.93 5.21
N THR A 33 -7.34 8.65 4.08
CA THR A 33 -7.22 7.38 3.35
C THR A 33 -7.39 7.60 1.85
N LEU A 34 -6.80 6.73 1.03
CA LEU A 34 -6.92 6.70 -0.44
C LEU A 34 -7.30 5.31 -0.95
N GLY A 35 -8.01 5.23 -2.08
CA GLY A 35 -8.24 3.97 -2.78
C GLY A 35 -7.04 3.55 -3.63
N ALA A 36 -7.00 2.27 -4.01
CA ALA A 36 -6.00 1.77 -4.95
C ALA A 36 -5.93 2.51 -6.30
N PRO A 37 -7.04 2.88 -6.98
CA PRO A 37 -6.94 3.65 -8.21
C PRO A 37 -6.36 5.05 -7.99
N GLU A 38 -6.67 5.72 -6.87
CA GLU A 38 -6.09 7.03 -6.55
C GLU A 38 -4.56 6.94 -6.40
N ILE A 39 -4.09 5.91 -5.70
CA ILE A 39 -2.65 5.66 -5.54
C ILE A 39 -2.02 5.26 -6.88
N ALA A 40 -2.69 4.43 -7.67
CA ALA A 40 -2.23 4.04 -9.00
C ALA A 40 -2.09 5.26 -9.91
N HIS A 41 -3.05 6.18 -9.91
CA HIS A 41 -2.97 7.43 -10.67
C HIS A 41 -1.82 8.32 -10.20
N ALA A 42 -1.62 8.43 -8.88
CA ALA A 42 -0.54 9.23 -8.32
C ALA A 42 0.85 8.68 -8.67
N ILE A 43 0.99 7.36 -8.83
CA ILE A 43 2.27 6.70 -9.16
C ILE A 43 2.48 6.57 -10.68
N ALA A 44 1.41 6.28 -11.45
CA ALA A 44 1.50 6.08 -12.89
C ALA A 44 1.67 7.39 -13.68
N GLU A 45 1.28 8.54 -13.10
CA GLU A 45 1.40 9.88 -13.72
C GLU A 45 0.89 9.93 -15.17
N GLY A 46 -0.19 9.20 -15.49
CA GLY A 46 -0.77 9.14 -16.83
C GLY A 46 -0.35 7.93 -17.70
N ARG A 47 0.47 7.01 -17.18
CA ARG A 47 0.69 5.68 -17.78
C ARG A 47 -0.44 4.68 -17.42
N ASP A 48 -0.26 3.42 -17.83
CA ASP A 48 -1.16 2.31 -17.51
C ASP A 48 -1.24 2.06 -15.99
N TRP A 49 -2.22 2.71 -15.36
CA TRP A 49 -2.51 2.59 -13.94
C TRP A 49 -3.28 1.30 -13.60
N HIS A 50 -3.98 0.70 -14.58
CA HIS A 50 -4.69 -0.57 -14.37
C HIS A 50 -3.70 -1.68 -14.05
N GLY A 51 -2.56 -1.72 -14.74
CA GLY A 51 -1.47 -2.65 -14.47
C GLY A 51 -0.87 -2.52 -13.06
N LEU A 52 -1.01 -1.35 -12.40
CA LEU A 52 -0.52 -1.13 -11.03
C LEU A 52 -1.48 -1.59 -9.95
N LEU A 53 -2.76 -1.85 -10.24
CA LEU A 53 -3.74 -2.22 -9.22
C LEU A 53 -3.38 -3.52 -8.49
N ALA A 54 -2.98 -4.55 -9.24
CA ALA A 54 -2.57 -5.83 -8.66
C ALA A 54 -1.26 -5.73 -7.85
N PRO A 55 -0.19 -5.08 -8.35
CA PRO A 55 0.99 -4.74 -7.56
C PRO A 55 0.67 -3.93 -6.29
N ILE A 56 -0.16 -2.88 -6.38
CA ILE A 56 -0.55 -2.04 -5.24
C ILE A 56 -1.30 -2.86 -4.20
N ARG A 57 -2.20 -3.76 -4.63
CA ARG A 57 -2.90 -4.66 -3.71
C ARG A 57 -1.91 -5.53 -2.93
N ARG A 58 -0.94 -6.17 -3.60
CA ARG A 58 0.07 -7.00 -2.93
C ARG A 58 0.93 -6.20 -1.95
N ALA A 59 1.41 -5.03 -2.38
CA ALA A 59 2.19 -4.13 -1.53
C ALA A 59 1.39 -3.65 -0.31
N ALA A 60 0.12 -3.29 -0.51
CA ALA A 60 -0.76 -2.89 0.58
C ALA A 60 -0.96 -4.02 1.61
N VAL A 61 -1.09 -5.27 1.15
CA VAL A 61 -1.16 -6.45 2.03
C VAL A 61 0.12 -6.62 2.83
N ALA A 62 1.29 -6.56 2.19
CA ALA A 62 2.59 -6.66 2.88
C ALA A 62 2.81 -5.52 3.90
N LEU A 63 2.46 -4.29 3.52
CA LEU A 63 2.51 -3.13 4.42
C LEU A 63 1.54 -3.25 5.60
N ALA A 64 0.36 -3.81 5.38
CA ALA A 64 -0.60 -4.04 6.45
C ALA A 64 -0.15 -5.16 7.40
N GLN A 65 0.42 -6.24 6.88
CA GLN A 65 0.99 -7.32 7.69
C GLN A 65 2.18 -6.85 8.53
N SER A 66 2.97 -5.90 8.02
CA SER A 66 4.08 -5.26 8.76
C SER A 66 3.64 -4.12 9.69
N GLY A 67 2.34 -3.80 9.76
CA GLY A 67 1.82 -2.72 10.61
C GLY A 67 2.17 -1.31 10.12
N ARG A 68 2.71 -1.15 8.90
CA ARG A 68 3.04 0.15 8.28
C ARG A 68 1.87 0.81 7.57
N LEU A 69 0.76 0.08 7.36
CA LEU A 69 -0.44 0.53 6.64
C LEU A 69 -1.68 -0.11 7.26
N VAL A 70 -2.83 0.55 7.16
CA VAL A 70 -4.13 -0.04 7.55
C VAL A 70 -5.08 -0.04 6.36
N ILE A 71 -5.70 -1.20 6.12
CA ILE A 71 -6.71 -1.37 5.08
C ILE A 71 -8.08 -1.19 5.72
N TYR A 72 -8.85 -0.25 5.19
CA TYR A 72 -10.18 0.09 5.64
C TYR A 72 -11.24 -0.29 4.61
N ARG A 73 -12.39 -0.74 5.10
CA ARG A 73 -13.59 -0.98 4.31
C ARG A 73 -14.80 -0.47 5.09
N HIS A 74 -15.64 0.33 4.44
CA HIS A 74 -16.74 1.05 5.12
C HIS A 74 -16.28 1.79 6.40
N GLY A 75 -15.05 2.33 6.38
CA GLY A 75 -14.46 3.06 7.51
C GLY A 75 -13.91 2.18 8.65
N LYS A 76 -14.02 0.86 8.56
CA LYS A 76 -13.47 -0.07 9.57
C LYS A 76 -12.20 -0.74 9.07
N PRO A 77 -11.18 -0.95 9.92
CA PRO A 77 -10.03 -1.76 9.55
C PRO A 77 -10.50 -3.19 9.23
N VAL A 78 -9.95 -3.78 8.18
CA VAL A 78 -10.26 -5.14 7.72
C VAL A 78 -9.00 -5.96 7.58
N ASP A 79 -9.17 -7.28 7.56
CA ASP A 79 -8.09 -8.23 7.32
C ASP A 79 -7.48 -7.97 5.92
N PRO A 80 -6.15 -7.79 5.81
CA PRO A 80 -5.49 -7.62 4.53
C PRO A 80 -5.60 -8.83 3.59
N ASN A 81 -5.85 -10.03 4.10
CA ASN A 81 -6.00 -11.22 3.26
C ASN A 81 -7.44 -11.41 2.77
N ASP A 82 -8.43 -10.82 3.44
CA ASP A 82 -9.85 -11.00 3.16
C ASP A 82 -10.61 -9.68 2.91
N PHE A 83 -10.11 -8.86 1.99
CA PHE A 83 -10.86 -7.71 1.47
C PHE A 83 -11.14 -7.82 -0.02
N ARG A 84 -12.38 -7.49 -0.39
CA ARG A 84 -12.88 -7.43 -1.76
C ARG A 84 -13.67 -6.14 -2.01
N GLY A 85 -13.75 -5.75 -3.27
CA GLY A 85 -14.49 -4.57 -3.70
C GLY A 85 -13.79 -3.27 -3.34
N VAL A 86 -14.54 -2.24 -2.95
CA VAL A 86 -14.00 -0.92 -2.63
C VAL A 86 -13.32 -0.95 -1.26
N TYR A 87 -12.02 -0.71 -1.25
CA TYR A 87 -11.20 -0.56 -0.04
C TYR A 87 -10.46 0.78 -0.05
N ARG A 88 -10.05 1.20 1.13
CA ARG A 88 -9.27 2.41 1.37
C ARG A 88 -8.01 2.02 2.13
N LEU A 89 -6.90 2.66 1.81
CA LEU A 89 -5.62 2.48 2.45
C LEU A 89 -5.32 3.75 3.24
N GLY A 90 -4.86 3.62 4.47
CA GLY A 90 -4.47 4.74 5.32
C GLY A 90 -3.19 4.44 6.07
N LEU A 91 -2.52 5.50 6.52
CA LEU A 91 -1.39 5.34 7.43
C LEU A 91 -1.90 4.84 8.80
N PRO A 92 -1.12 3.98 9.49
CA PRO A 92 -1.44 3.55 10.83
C PRO A 92 -1.45 4.78 11.74
N ARG A 93 -2.58 5.00 12.39
CA ARG A 93 -2.72 6.09 13.36
C ARG A 93 -1.80 5.77 14.54
N GLN A 94 -0.73 6.55 14.67
CA GLN A 94 0.13 6.53 15.85
C GLN A 94 -0.62 7.32 16.93
N ASP A 95 -1.53 6.67 17.67
CA ASP A 95 -2.04 7.22 18.94
C ASP A 95 -1.09 6.81 20.07
#